data_AF-A0A2E1LXY7-F1
#
_entry.id   AF-A0A2E1LXY7-F1
#
_cell.length_a   1.000
_cell.length_b   1.000
_cell.length_c   1.000
_cell.angle_alpha   90.00
_cell.angle_beta   90.00
_cell.angle_gamma   90.00
#
_symmetry.space_group_name_H-M   'P 1'
#
loop_
_entity.id
_entity.type
_entity.pdbx_description
1 polymer ?
#
loop_
_entity_poly.entity_id
_entity_poly.type
_entity_poly.pdbx_seq_one_letter_code
_entity_poly.pdbx_strand_id
1 'polypeptide(L)'
;MPIGGGGLISGIATAAKAIKPDIRIVGVEVEGYASAYNQFHDRSEKLGGSTVAEGIAVKKPGQTTMAIIKDLVDDILLIDEEAIEEAINQLITIEKTVTEGAGAAALAAVASHSA
;
A
#
# COMPACT_ATOMS: atom_id res chain seq x y z
N MET A 1 3.85 -1.54 2.39
CA MET A 1 4.01 -2.00 0.99
C MET A 1 2.82 -1.50 0.17
N PRO A 2 3.03 -0.81 -0.97
CA PRO A 2 1.93 -0.32 -1.80
C PRO A 2 1.08 -1.46 -2.35
N ILE A 3 -0.24 -1.28 -2.37
CA ILE A 3 -1.21 -2.23 -2.91
C ILE A 3 -2.01 -1.59 -4.04
N GLY A 4 -1.85 -2.11 -5.25
CA GLY A 4 -2.81 -1.90 -6.34
C GLY A 4 -3.66 -3.16 -6.52
N GLY A 5 -3.31 -3.99 -7.51
CA GLY A 5 -3.96 -5.30 -7.71
C GLY A 5 -3.59 -6.36 -6.65
N GLY A 6 -2.65 -6.08 -5.76
CA GLY A 6 -2.20 -6.97 -4.69
C GLY A 6 -1.05 -7.92 -5.04
N GLY A 7 -0.62 -8.01 -6.31
CA GLY A 7 0.39 -8.99 -6.74
C GLY A 7 1.76 -8.84 -6.06
N LEU A 8 2.24 -7.60 -5.92
CA LEU A 8 3.52 -7.31 -5.28
C LEU A 8 3.53 -7.74 -3.81
N ILE A 9 2.56 -7.27 -3.02
CA ILE A 9 2.48 -7.60 -1.61
C ILE A 9 2.21 -9.09 -1.38
N SER A 10 1.37 -9.75 -2.19
CA SER A 10 1.12 -11.19 -2.02
C SER A 10 2.37 -12.02 -2.30
N GLY A 11 3.15 -11.65 -3.33
CA GLY A 11 4.39 -12.33 -3.67
C GLY A 11 5.46 -12.14 -2.58
N ILE A 12 5.63 -10.90 -2.11
CA ILE A 12 6.58 -10.59 -1.03
C ILE A 12 6.14 -11.23 0.29
N ALA A 13 4.86 -11.19 0.65
CA ALA A 13 4.36 -11.84 1.87
C ALA A 13 4.65 -13.35 1.86
N THR A 14 4.38 -14.02 0.74
CA THR A 14 4.68 -15.45 0.56
C THR A 14 6.16 -15.75 0.78
N ALA A 15 7.05 -14.99 0.14
CA ALA A 15 8.49 -15.21 0.27
C ALA A 15 9.01 -14.83 1.66
N ALA A 16 8.60 -13.68 2.19
CA ALA A 16 9.08 -13.13 3.45
C ALA A 16 8.66 -13.99 4.64
N LYS A 17 7.39 -14.44 4.69
CA LYS A 17 6.90 -15.33 5.76
C LYS A 17 7.55 -16.72 5.69
N ALA A 18 7.90 -17.21 4.50
CA ALA A 18 8.65 -18.46 4.37
C ALA A 18 10.08 -18.35 4.94
N ILE A 19 10.73 -17.19 4.80
CA ILE A 19 12.08 -16.93 5.31
C ILE A 19 12.05 -16.60 6.81
N LYS A 20 11.11 -15.76 7.24
CA LYS A 20 10.93 -15.31 8.63
C LYS A 20 9.44 -15.25 8.95
N PRO A 21 8.84 -16.30 9.53
CA PRO A 21 7.40 -16.39 9.77
C PRO A 21 6.82 -15.21 10.57
N ASP A 22 7.59 -14.68 11.52
CA ASP A 22 7.14 -13.61 12.42
C ASP A 22 7.33 -12.18 11.83
N ILE A 23 7.81 -12.04 10.59
CA ILE A 23 7.95 -10.71 9.97
C ILE A 23 6.56 -10.10 9.77
N ARG A 24 6.37 -8.86 10.21
CA ARG A 24 5.13 -8.12 9.93
C ARG A 24 5.15 -7.55 8.52
N ILE A 25 4.07 -7.77 7.78
CA ILE A 25 3.84 -7.25 6.45
C ILE A 25 2.62 -6.34 6.52
N VAL A 26 2.81 -5.07 6.16
CA VAL A 26 1.75 -4.05 6.18
C VAL A 26 1.54 -3.51 4.77
N GLY A 27 0.29 -3.56 4.32
CA GLY A 27 -0.22 -2.96 3.09
C GLY A 27 -0.46 -1.47 3.21
N VAL A 28 -0.39 -0.76 2.09
CA VAL A 28 -0.67 0.67 2.00
C VAL A 28 -1.48 0.92 0.73
N GLU A 29 -2.65 1.51 0.87
CA GLU A 29 -3.44 2.08 -0.23
C GLU A 29 -3.59 3.59 -0.02
N VAL A 30 -3.84 4.32 -1.11
CA VAL A 30 -4.29 5.72 -1.02
C VAL A 30 -5.78 5.74 -0.71
N GLU A 31 -6.25 6.68 0.11
CA GLU A 31 -7.64 6.74 0.59
C GLU A 31 -8.67 6.66 -0.55
N GLY A 32 -8.42 7.36 -1.67
CA GLY A 32 -9.30 7.35 -2.85
C GLY A 32 -9.41 5.99 -3.56
N TYR A 33 -8.52 5.04 -3.26
CA TYR A 33 -8.48 3.72 -3.88
C TYR A 33 -8.27 2.60 -2.84
N ALA A 34 -9.01 2.68 -1.72
CA ALA A 34 -9.03 1.73 -0.59
C ALA A 34 -9.66 0.34 -0.89
N SER A 35 -9.40 -0.23 -2.06
CA SER A 35 -10.12 -1.42 -2.55
C SER A 35 -9.78 -2.72 -1.81
N ALA A 36 -8.51 -2.91 -1.45
CA ALA A 36 -8.05 -4.05 -0.66
C ALA A 36 -8.35 -3.84 0.83
N TYR A 37 -8.17 -2.61 1.33
CA TYR A 37 -8.53 -2.19 2.69
C TYR A 37 -10.01 -2.52 2.98
N ASN A 38 -10.90 -2.15 2.06
CA ASN A 38 -12.32 -2.45 2.16
C ASN A 38 -12.60 -3.95 2.28
N GLN A 39 -11.95 -4.79 1.46
CA GLN A 39 -12.13 -6.25 1.52
C GLN A 39 -11.45 -6.92 2.71
N PHE A 40 -10.40 -6.31 3.26
CA PHE A 40 -9.63 -6.84 4.38
C PHE A 40 -10.30 -6.52 5.73
N HIS A 41 -10.82 -5.30 5.87
CA HIS A 41 -11.43 -4.79 7.11
C HIS A 41 -12.97 -4.82 7.10
N ASP A 42 -13.59 -5.43 6.09
CA ASP A 42 -15.04 -5.43 5.85
C ASP A 42 -15.65 -4.01 5.87
N ARG A 43 -15.00 -3.10 5.14
CA ARG A 43 -15.39 -1.68 4.98
C ARG A 43 -15.91 -1.38 3.57
N SER A 44 -16.43 -0.17 3.40
CA SER A 44 -17.03 0.29 2.14
C SER A 44 -16.68 1.75 1.85
N GLU A 45 -15.41 2.12 2.03
CA GLU A 45 -14.91 3.44 1.69
C GLU A 45 -15.11 3.74 0.20
N LYS A 46 -15.36 5.01 -0.12
CA LYS A 46 -15.68 5.42 -1.49
C LYS A 46 -14.43 5.38 -2.36
N LEU A 47 -14.55 4.75 -3.54
CA LEU A 47 -13.45 4.63 -4.49
C LEU A 47 -13.58 5.60 -5.66
N GLY A 48 -12.49 6.28 -6.00
CA GLY A 48 -12.34 7.18 -7.14
C GLY A 48 -11.80 8.56 -6.75
N GLY A 49 -11.61 9.39 -7.77
CA GLY A 49 -10.92 10.68 -7.66
C GLY A 49 -9.59 10.65 -8.41
N SER A 50 -8.97 11.81 -8.51
CA SER A 50 -7.60 11.93 -9.01
C SER A 50 -6.63 11.54 -7.90
N THR A 51 -5.53 10.90 -8.26
CA THR A 51 -4.46 10.53 -7.32
C THR A 51 -3.12 10.65 -8.01
N VAL A 52 -2.09 11.06 -7.27
CA VAL A 52 -0.70 11.02 -7.77
C VAL A 52 -0.14 9.60 -7.80
N ALA A 53 -0.79 8.66 -7.11
CA ALA A 53 -0.38 7.26 -7.00
C ALA A 53 -1.11 6.34 -8.00
N GLU A 54 -1.09 6.70 -9.29
CA GLU A 54 -1.82 5.98 -10.36
C GLU A 54 -1.52 4.46 -10.40
N GLY A 55 -0.27 4.07 -10.14
CA GLY A 55 0.15 2.65 -10.12
C GLY A 55 -0.58 1.79 -9.08
N ILE A 56 -1.23 2.40 -8.08
CA ILE A 56 -2.07 1.73 -7.09
C ILE A 56 -3.54 2.17 -7.13
N ALA A 57 -3.97 2.91 -8.16
CA ALA A 57 -5.35 3.38 -8.33
C ALA A 57 -6.31 2.27 -8.82
N VAL A 58 -6.42 1.19 -8.05
CA VAL A 58 -7.18 -0.02 -8.41
C VAL A 58 -8.51 -0.06 -7.65
N LYS A 59 -9.61 -0.30 -8.35
CA LYS A 59 -10.96 -0.37 -7.74
C LYS A 59 -11.37 -1.77 -7.31
N LYS A 60 -10.69 -2.79 -7.83
CA LYS A 60 -10.98 -4.19 -7.55
C LYS A 60 -9.66 -4.96 -7.52
N PRO A 61 -9.19 -5.40 -6.34
CA PRO A 61 -7.98 -6.20 -6.25
C PRO A 61 -8.21 -7.60 -6.86
N GLY A 62 -7.13 -8.28 -7.20
CA GLY A 62 -7.19 -9.64 -7.73
C GLY A 62 -7.79 -10.62 -6.72
N GLN A 63 -8.56 -11.60 -7.20
CA GLN A 63 -9.17 -12.61 -6.31
C GLN A 63 -8.10 -13.48 -5.63
N THR A 64 -7.13 -13.98 -6.41
CA THR A 64 -6.03 -14.79 -5.89
C THR A 64 -5.14 -14.00 -4.93
N THR A 65 -4.84 -12.75 -5.26
CA THR A 65 -3.99 -11.90 -4.42
C THR A 65 -4.69 -11.54 -3.12
N MET A 66 -6.01 -11.28 -3.12
CA MET A 66 -6.74 -11.05 -1.87
C MET A 66 -6.84 -12.27 -0.97
N ALA A 67 -6.94 -13.49 -1.51
CA ALA A 67 -6.87 -14.69 -0.68
C ALA A 67 -5.54 -14.75 0.08
N ILE A 68 -4.42 -14.52 -0.62
CA ILE A 68 -3.09 -14.50 -0.01
C ILE A 68 -2.94 -13.34 0.98
N ILE A 69 -3.45 -12.15 0.65
CA ILE A 69 -3.39 -10.98 1.53
C ILE A 69 -4.13 -11.27 2.85
N LYS A 70 -5.32 -11.86 2.80
CA LYS A 70 -6.08 -12.23 4.01
C LYS A 70 -5.34 -13.24 4.90
N ASP A 71 -4.55 -14.13 4.29
CA ASP A 71 -3.83 -15.17 5.02
C ASP A 71 -2.48 -14.69 5.58
N LEU A 72 -1.76 -13.81 4.87
CA LEU A 72 -0.34 -13.53 5.14
C LEU A 72 -0.01 -12.07 5.48
N VAL A 73 -0.91 -11.12 5.25
CA VAL A 73 -0.67 -9.69 5.53
C VAL A 73 -1.25 -9.34 6.89
N ASP A 74 -0.47 -8.62 7.69
CA ASP A 74 -0.81 -8.32 9.08
C ASP A 74 -1.74 -7.12 9.23
N ASP A 75 -1.67 -6.14 8.32
CA ASP A 75 -2.58 -4.99 8.28
C ASP A 75 -2.54 -4.28 6.92
N ILE A 76 -3.54 -3.43 6.64
CA ILE A 76 -3.56 -2.50 5.51
C ILE A 76 -3.88 -1.11 6.06
N LEU A 77 -3.01 -0.14 5.75
CA LEU A 77 -3.18 1.26 6.10
C LEU A 77 -3.68 2.06 4.90
N LEU A 78 -4.43 3.12 5.20
CA LEU A 78 -4.82 4.15 4.24
C LEU A 78 -3.98 5.40 4.47
N ILE A 79 -3.57 6.03 3.38
CA ILE A 79 -2.76 7.25 3.38
C ILE A 79 -3.40 8.28 2.47
N ASP A 80 -3.41 9.53 2.90
CA ASP A 80 -3.91 10.66 2.12
C ASP A 80 -2.91 11.05 1.00
N GLU A 81 -3.38 11.88 0.06
CA GLU A 81 -2.55 12.36 -1.06
C GLU A 81 -1.38 13.24 -0.57
N GLU A 82 -1.61 14.08 0.45
CA GLU A 82 -0.62 15.03 0.96
C GLU A 82 0.62 14.30 1.53
N ALA A 83 0.41 13.22 2.28
CA ALA A 83 1.49 12.40 2.80
C ALA A 83 2.27 11.69 1.68
N ILE A 84 1.61 11.29 0.59
CA ILE A 84 2.30 10.73 -0.57
C ILE A 84 3.15 11.80 -1.26
N GLU A 85 2.62 13.00 -1.47
CA GLU A 85 3.34 14.13 -2.06
C GLU A 85 4.56 14.54 -1.22
N GLU A 86 4.42 14.59 0.11
CA GLU A 86 5.52 14.86 1.04
C GLU A 86 6.58 13.75 0.98
N ALA A 87 6.17 12.47 0.92
CA ALA A 87 7.12 11.37 0.76
C ALA A 87 7.87 11.41 -0.59
N ILE A 88 7.21 11.82 -1.68
CA ILE A 88 7.88 12.07 -2.97
C ILE A 88 8.93 13.17 -2.79
N ASN A 89 8.57 14.27 -2.13
CA ASN A 89 9.47 15.38 -1.86
C ASN A 89 10.69 14.92 -1.05
N GLN A 90 10.49 14.16 0.03
CA GLN A 90 11.57 13.62 0.85
C GLN A 90 12.49 12.70 0.05
N LEU A 91 11.94 11.81 -0.80
CA LEU A 91 12.75 10.92 -1.63
C LEU A 91 13.65 11.70 -2.59
N ILE A 92 13.16 12.78 -3.21
CA ILE A 92 13.98 13.54 -4.15
C ILE A 92 14.93 14.52 -3.45
N THR A 93 14.50 15.18 -2.37
CA THR A 93 15.29 16.23 -1.72
C THR A 93 16.29 15.69 -0.72
N ILE A 94 15.99 14.57 -0.04
CA ILE A 94 16.87 13.95 0.96
C ILE A 94 17.61 12.78 0.31
N GLU A 95 16.87 11.76 -0.13
CA GLU A 95 17.44 10.50 -0.66
C GLU A 95 17.94 10.58 -2.10
N LYS A 96 17.72 11.72 -2.78
CA LYS A 96 18.13 11.96 -4.18
C LYS A 96 17.60 10.92 -5.18
N THR A 97 16.44 10.35 -4.87
CA THR A 97 15.79 9.31 -5.67
C THR A 97 14.50 9.85 -6.27
N VAL A 98 14.38 9.77 -7.59
CA VAL A 98 13.12 10.08 -8.30
C VAL A 98 12.19 8.88 -8.16
N THR A 99 10.93 9.12 -7.79
CA THR A 99 9.90 8.10 -7.67
C THR A 99 8.56 8.59 -8.22
N GLU A 100 7.67 7.67 -8.55
CA GLU A 100 6.25 7.95 -8.77
C GLU A 100 5.46 7.90 -7.44
N GLY A 101 4.21 8.37 -7.43
CA GLY A 101 3.39 8.38 -6.20
C GLY A 101 3.20 7.01 -5.56
N ALA A 102 2.96 5.97 -6.36
CA ALA A 102 2.86 4.60 -5.87
C ALA A 102 4.17 4.11 -5.19
N GLY A 103 5.33 4.54 -5.69
CA GLY A 103 6.63 4.21 -5.11
C GLY A 103 6.91 4.94 -3.80
N ALA A 104 6.30 6.10 -3.57
CA ALA A 104 6.42 6.86 -2.33
C ALA A 104 5.48 6.38 -1.21
N ALA A 105 4.40 5.68 -1.54
CA ALA A 105 3.34 5.33 -0.58
C ALA A 105 3.84 4.57 0.66
N ALA A 106 4.81 3.67 0.52
CA ALA A 106 5.36 2.96 1.68
C ALA A 106 6.13 3.89 2.64
N LEU A 107 6.87 4.87 2.11
CA LEU A 107 7.54 5.86 2.93
C LEU A 107 6.52 6.77 3.61
N ALA A 108 5.50 7.21 2.86
CA ALA A 108 4.41 8.03 3.39
C ALA A 108 3.74 7.37 4.60
N ALA A 109 3.48 6.06 4.52
CA ALA A 109 2.92 5.30 5.64
C ALA A 109 3.83 5.27 6.86
N VAL A 110 5.14 5.05 6.69
CA VAL A 110 6.09 5.03 7.80
C VAL A 110 6.21 6.42 8.44
N ALA A 111 6.26 7.48 7.63
CA ALA A 111 6.39 8.85 8.10
C ALA A 111 5.14 9.33 8.87
N SER A 112 3.95 8.94 8.43
CA SER A 112 2.68 9.35 9.04
C SER A 112 2.23 8.47 10.23
N HIS A 113 2.68 7.22 10.30
CA HIS A 113 2.26 6.26 11.34
C HIS A 113 3.43 5.84 12.24
N SER A 114 4.32 6.78 12.57
CA SER A 114 5.41 6.54 13.52
C SER A 114 4.86 6.13 14.90
N ALA A 115 5.43 5.06 15.46
CA ALA A 115 5.04 4.47 16.75
C ALA A 115 5.17 5.44 17.94
#